data_AF-A0AAV2DFB6-F1
#
_entry.id   AF-A0AAV2DFB6-F1
#
_cell.length_a   1.000
_cell.length_b   1.000
_cell.length_c   1.000
_cell.angle_alpha   90.00
_cell.angle_beta   90.00
_cell.angle_gamma   90.00
#
_symmetry.space_group_name_H-M   'P 1'
#
loop_
_entity.id
_entity.type
_entity.pdbx_description
1 polymer ?
#
loop_
_entity_poly.entity_id
_entity_poly.type
_entity_poly.pdbx_seq_one_letter_code
_entity_poly.pdbx_strand_id
1 'polypeptide(L)'
;MALFNTTPTFSKAKMLLVAYHSPQSKKLTTSLRMLANGCSADSLDEAFEMGETTVLQCMRKFCNAIICLYGPEYLGAPNVEDLRRLLNHSHQRGFPGMIGSIDCMHWD
;
A
#
# COMPACT_ATOMS: atom_id res chain seq x y z
N MET A 1 -4.09 -16.52 -25.38
CA MET A 1 -5.25 -16.13 -24.55
C MET A 1 -5.31 -17.14 -23.41
N ALA A 2 -5.56 -16.66 -22.18
CA ALA A 2 -5.53 -17.40 -20.89
C ALA A 2 -4.11 -17.80 -20.41
N LEU A 3 -3.62 -17.49 -19.20
CA LEU A 3 -4.18 -16.86 -17.99
C LEU A 3 -3.04 -16.23 -17.19
N PHE A 4 -3.32 -15.06 -16.62
CA PHE A 4 -2.62 -14.48 -15.49
C PHE A 4 -2.66 -15.48 -14.32
N ASN A 5 -1.62 -16.29 -14.15
CA ASN A 5 -1.56 -17.23 -13.03
C ASN A 5 -0.11 -17.49 -12.60
N THR A 6 0.50 -16.46 -12.02
CA THR A 6 1.31 -16.61 -10.81
C THR A 6 1.32 -15.25 -10.13
N THR A 7 0.37 -15.04 -9.21
CA THR A 7 0.57 -14.08 -8.14
C THR A 7 1.90 -14.44 -7.47
N PRO A 8 2.89 -13.53 -7.40
CA PRO A 8 4.01 -13.76 -6.51
C PRO A 8 3.43 -13.58 -5.11
N THR A 9 3.03 -14.68 -4.48
CA THR A 9 2.71 -14.69 -3.05
C THR A 9 3.85 -14.00 -2.33
N PHE A 10 3.57 -12.85 -1.73
CA PHE A 10 4.46 -12.11 -0.84
C PHE A 10 4.64 -12.93 0.43
N SER A 11 5.41 -14.02 0.33
CA SER A 11 5.74 -14.85 1.48
C SER A 11 6.62 -14.01 2.41
N LYS A 12 6.25 -13.96 3.69
CA LYS A 12 6.94 -13.23 4.77
C LYS A 12 8.48 -13.43 4.75
N ALA A 13 8.93 -14.58 4.27
CA ALA A 13 10.34 -14.95 4.20
C ALA A 13 11.16 -14.21 3.12
N LYS A 14 10.57 -13.82 1.97
CA LYS A 14 11.34 -13.19 0.88
C LYS A 14 11.67 -11.72 1.15
N MET A 15 10.87 -11.01 1.95
CA MET A 15 11.15 -9.62 2.33
C MET A 15 12.28 -9.52 3.38
N LEU A 16 12.51 -10.59 4.16
CA LEU A 16 13.52 -10.61 5.23
C LEU A 16 14.97 -10.75 4.72
N LEU A 17 15.17 -11.35 3.53
CA LEU A 17 16.51 -11.72 3.05
C LEU A 17 17.19 -10.67 2.15
N VAL A 18 16.46 -9.67 1.63
CA VAL A 18 17.01 -8.78 0.58
C VAL A 18 17.61 -7.46 1.10
N ALA A 19 17.42 -7.04 2.35
CA ALA A 19 17.53 -5.61 2.67
C ALA A 19 18.18 -5.21 4.01
N TYR A 20 19.13 -5.97 4.56
CA TYR A 20 19.79 -5.59 5.82
C TYR A 20 21.21 -5.02 5.68
N HIS A 21 21.73 -4.86 4.45
CA HIS A 21 23.16 -4.54 4.26
C HIS A 21 23.49 -3.05 4.08
N SER A 22 22.49 -2.16 3.88
CA SER A 22 22.74 -0.71 3.73
C SER A 22 21.79 0.17 4.57
N PRO A 23 22.22 1.36 5.04
CA PRO A 23 21.35 2.28 5.77
C PRO A 23 20.08 2.68 5.01
N GLN A 24 20.13 2.76 3.68
CA GLN A 24 18.97 3.08 2.84
C GLN A 24 17.98 1.90 2.76
N SER A 25 18.49 0.67 2.70
CA SER A 25 17.66 -0.55 2.67
C SER A 25 16.88 -0.76 3.97
N LYS A 26 17.48 -0.43 5.12
CA LYS A 26 16.78 -0.42 6.42
C LYS A 26 15.59 0.55 6.41
N LYS A 27 15.81 1.81 6.00
CA LYS A 27 14.77 2.86 5.95
C LYS A 27 13.57 2.46 5.09
N LEU A 28 13.84 1.88 3.91
CA LEU A 28 12.79 1.41 3.00
C LEU A 28 12.02 0.22 3.59
N THR A 29 12.74 -0.75 4.15
CA THR A 29 12.15 -1.96 4.71
C THR A 29 11.25 -1.66 5.91
N THR A 30 11.68 -0.76 6.79
CA THR A 30 10.88 -0.34 7.95
C THR A 30 9.61 0.37 7.50
N SER A 31 9.71 1.29 6.54
CA SER A 31 8.55 1.99 5.97
C SER A 31 7.54 1.02 5.35
N LEU A 32 8.01 0.06 4.56
CA LEU A 32 7.17 -0.98 3.96
C LEU A 32 6.52 -1.88 5.02
N ARG A 33 7.27 -2.25 6.07
CA ARG A 33 6.74 -3.09 7.15
C ARG A 33 5.66 -2.38 7.97
N MET A 34 5.82 -1.08 8.25
CA MET A 34 4.77 -0.26 8.87
C MET A 34 3.49 -0.26 8.04
N LEU A 35 3.62 0.00 6.73
CA LEU A 35 2.47 0.09 5.84
C LEU A 35 1.77 -1.26 5.62
N ALA A 36 2.54 -2.35 5.50
CA ALA A 36 1.99 -3.68 5.23
C ALA A 36 1.29 -4.31 6.44
N ASN A 37 1.81 -4.07 7.65
CA ASN A 37 1.36 -4.76 8.86
C ASN A 37 0.64 -3.84 9.86
N GLY A 38 0.62 -2.52 9.65
CA GLY A 38 0.05 -1.55 10.60
C GLY A 38 0.78 -1.49 11.94
N CYS A 39 2.07 -1.87 11.98
CA CYS A 39 2.86 -1.86 13.22
C CYS A 39 3.14 -0.43 13.70
N SER A 40 3.20 -0.23 15.03
CA SER A 40 3.67 1.05 15.59
C SER A 40 5.15 1.26 15.29
N ALA A 41 5.57 2.52 15.18
CA ALA A 41 6.97 2.87 14.97
C ALA A 41 7.85 2.41 16.15
N ASP A 42 7.32 2.45 17.38
CA ASP A 42 7.98 1.94 18.59
C ASP A 42 8.31 0.46 18.51
N SER A 43 7.44 -0.34 17.91
CA SER A 43 7.64 -1.80 17.78
C SER A 43 8.76 -2.16 16.79
N LEU A 44 9.30 -1.17 16.06
CA LEU A 44 10.30 -1.36 15.01
C LEU A 44 11.69 -0.90 15.44
N ASP A 45 11.82 -0.26 16.60
CA ASP A 45 13.12 0.14 17.16
C ASP A 45 14.00 -1.09 17.44
N GLU A 46 13.43 -2.15 18.04
CA GLU A 46 14.14 -3.41 18.32
C GLU A 46 14.55 -4.16 17.04
N ALA A 47 13.77 -4.07 15.96
CA ALA A 47 14.02 -4.82 14.73
C ALA A 47 14.97 -4.13 13.74
N PHE A 48 15.17 -2.81 13.89
CA PHE A 48 15.93 -2.00 12.94
C PHE A 48 16.94 -1.04 13.56
N GLU A 49 16.98 -0.94 14.90
CA GLU A 49 17.84 -0.02 15.67
C GLU A 49 17.68 1.43 15.18
N MET A 50 16.43 1.86 15.04
CA MET A 50 16.07 3.18 14.55
C MET A 50 15.04 3.80 15.48
N GLY A 51 15.41 4.94 16.07
CA GLY A 51 14.49 5.69 16.92
C GLY A 51 13.19 6.02 16.18
N GLU A 52 12.08 5.95 16.91
CA GLU A 52 10.69 6.12 16.43
C GLU A 52 10.55 7.32 15.46
N THR A 53 11.13 8.46 15.82
CA THR A 53 11.09 9.69 15.01
C THR A 53 11.72 9.51 13.63
N THR A 54 12.82 8.75 13.54
CA THR A 54 13.50 8.45 12.28
C THR A 54 12.66 7.50 11.43
N VAL A 55 12.02 6.51 12.05
CA VAL A 55 11.12 5.56 11.39
C VAL A 55 9.93 6.30 10.77
N LEU A 56 9.27 7.17 11.52
CA LEU A 56 8.15 7.99 11.03
C LEU A 56 8.57 8.93 9.91
N GLN A 57 9.76 9.55 10.00
CA GLN A 57 10.30 10.37 8.92
C GLN A 57 10.56 9.57 7.64
N CYS A 58 11.10 8.35 7.76
CA CYS A 58 11.35 7.48 6.62
C CYS A 58 10.03 7.07 5.95
N MET A 59 9.04 6.67 6.74
CA MET A 59 7.71 6.33 6.25
C MET A 59 7.08 7.51 5.50
N ARG A 60 7.14 8.72 6.08
CA ARG A 60 6.61 9.93 5.43
C ARG A 60 7.29 10.23 4.10
N LYS A 61 8.63 10.14 4.05
CA LYS A 61 9.39 10.33 2.81
C LYS A 61 9.03 9.28 1.75
N PHE A 62 8.86 8.03 2.17
CA PHE A 62 8.44 6.95 1.28
C PHE A 62 7.04 7.20 0.71
N CYS A 63 6.05 7.52 1.55
CA CYS A 63 4.70 7.85 1.10
C CYS A 63 4.70 9.04 0.14
N ASN A 64 5.44 10.11 0.45
CA ASN A 64 5.55 11.26 -0.45
C ASN A 64 6.16 10.88 -1.80
N ALA A 65 7.17 10.02 -1.84
CA ALA A 65 7.74 9.54 -3.10
C ALA A 65 6.72 8.73 -3.92
N ILE A 66 5.95 7.85 -3.27
CA ILE A 66 4.87 7.09 -3.93
C ILE A 66 3.78 8.02 -4.46
N ILE A 67 3.37 9.02 -3.67
CA ILE A 67 2.39 10.03 -4.09
C ILE A 67 2.92 10.85 -5.27
N CYS A 68 4.19 11.26 -5.25
CA CYS A 68 4.76 12.00 -6.38
C CYS A 68 4.82 11.14 -7.66
N LEU A 69 5.12 9.85 -7.55
CA LEU A 69 5.26 8.95 -8.70
C LEU A 69 3.91 8.49 -9.26
N TYR A 70 2.97 8.15 -8.38
CA TYR A 70 1.72 7.48 -8.73
C TYR A 70 0.47 8.32 -8.46
N GLY A 71 0.59 9.41 -7.71
CA GLY A 71 -0.54 10.28 -7.38
C GLY A 71 -1.32 10.81 -8.58
N PRO A 72 -0.66 11.25 -9.68
CA PRO A 72 -1.38 11.68 -10.88
C PRO A 72 -2.25 10.58 -11.51
N GLU A 73 -1.84 9.32 -11.41
CA GLU A 73 -2.55 8.17 -11.99
C GLU A 73 -3.62 7.60 -11.03
N TYR A 74 -3.33 7.55 -9.72
CA TYR A 74 -4.15 6.83 -8.74
C TYR A 74 -4.86 7.71 -7.71
N LEU A 75 -4.39 8.94 -7.46
CA LEU A 75 -4.97 9.86 -6.47
C LEU A 75 -5.73 11.03 -7.11
N GLY A 76 -5.80 11.08 -8.45
CA GLY A 76 -6.66 12.02 -9.17
C GLY A 76 -8.15 11.74 -8.93
N ALA A 77 -8.98 12.78 -9.08
CA ALA A 77 -10.43 12.57 -9.12
C ALA A 77 -10.76 11.64 -10.31
N PRO A 78 -11.51 10.55 -10.10
CA PRO A 78 -11.88 9.66 -11.19
C PRO A 78 -12.67 10.45 -12.24
N ASN A 79 -12.29 10.31 -13.50
CA ASN A 79 -13.10 10.84 -14.60
C ASN A 79 -14.35 9.96 -14.79
N VAL A 80 -15.24 10.37 -15.69
CA VAL A 80 -16.51 9.67 -15.95
C VAL A 80 -16.28 8.21 -16.37
N GLU A 81 -15.20 7.91 -17.10
CA GLU A 81 -14.89 6.56 -17.55
C GLU A 81 -14.34 5.69 -16.41
N ASP A 82 -13.47 6.25 -15.56
CA ASP A 82 -13.01 5.58 -14.34
C ASP A 82 -14.19 5.26 -13.41
N LEU A 83 -15.11 6.21 -13.24
CA LEU A 83 -16.32 6.00 -12.46
C LEU A 83 -17.19 4.89 -13.05
N ARG A 84 -17.41 4.89 -14.37
CA ARG A 84 -18.18 3.85 -15.07
C ARG A 84 -17.53 2.47 -14.92
N ARG A 85 -16.20 2.41 -15.00
CA ARG A 85 -15.42 1.19 -14.78
C ARG A 85 -15.58 0.68 -13.35
N LEU A 86 -15.45 1.55 -12.35
CA LEU A 86 -15.61 1.21 -10.94
C LEU A 86 -17.03 0.69 -10.64
N LEU A 87 -18.06 1.37 -11.15
CA LEU A 87 -19.46 0.99 -10.98
C LEU A 87 -19.79 -0.35 -11.66
N ASN A 88 -19.25 -0.62 -12.85
CA ASN A 88 -19.45 -1.91 -13.51
C ASN A 88 -18.78 -3.04 -12.72
N HIS A 89 -17.57 -2.81 -12.21
CA HIS A 89 -16.85 -3.79 -11.40
C HIS A 89 -17.54 -4.09 -10.07
N SER A 90 -18.10 -3.08 -9.41
CA SER A 90 -18.88 -3.28 -8.19
C SER A 90 -20.22 -3.95 -8.45
N HIS A 91 -20.90 -3.60 -9.53
CA HIS A 91 -22.13 -4.27 -9.97
C HIS A 91 -21.91 -5.77 -10.22
N GLN A 92 -20.83 -6.14 -10.91
CA GLN A 92 -20.44 -7.55 -11.13
C GLN A 92 -20.15 -8.31 -9.83
N ARG A 93 -19.78 -7.61 -8.76
CA ARG A 93 -19.55 -8.17 -7.43
C ARG A 93 -20.80 -8.18 -6.54
N GLY A 94 -21.95 -7.71 -7.04
CA GLY A 94 -23.21 -7.65 -6.30
C GLY A 94 -23.44 -6.36 -5.51
N PHE A 95 -22.65 -5.31 -5.76
CA PHE A 95 -22.75 -4.02 -5.08
C PHE A 95 -23.10 -2.90 -6.10
N PRO A 96 -24.34 -2.87 -6.63
CA PRO A 96 -24.75 -1.88 -7.62
C PRO A 96 -24.66 -0.46 -7.03
N GLY A 97 -23.93 0.43 -7.70
CA GLY A 97 -23.78 1.82 -7.26
C GLY A 97 -22.56 2.11 -6.37
N MET A 98 -21.81 1.08 -5.97
CA MET A 98 -20.68 1.24 -5.04
C MET A 98 -19.39 1.66 -5.76
N ILE A 99 -18.75 2.73 -5.31
CA ILE A 99 -17.48 3.27 -5.78
C ILE A 99 -16.39 2.88 -4.76
N GLY A 100 -16.19 1.56 -4.60
CA GLY A 100 -15.19 1.01 -3.69
C GLY A 100 -15.51 1.23 -2.20
N SER A 101 -14.46 1.33 -1.37
CA SER A 101 -14.59 1.39 0.10
C SER A 101 -15.16 2.70 0.65
N ILE A 102 -15.27 3.74 -0.20
CA ILE A 102 -15.85 5.05 0.18
C ILE A 102 -17.36 4.92 0.43
N ASP A 103 -18.03 4.09 -0.37
CA ASP A 103 -19.48 3.87 -0.27
C ASP A 103 -19.84 2.74 0.71
N CYS A 104 -18.86 2.06 1.31
CA CYS A 104 -19.09 1.01 2.31
C CYS A 104 -19.60 1.51 3.66
N MET A 105 -19.78 2.82 3.85
CA MET A 105 -20.23 3.40 5.13
C MET A 105 -21.75 3.55 5.24
N HIS A 106 -22.53 3.13 4.23
CA HIS A 106 -23.98 3.28 4.29
C HIS A 106 -24.70 2.07 3.67
N TRP A 107 -24.92 1.05 4.49
CA TRP A 107 -25.85 -0.03 4.21
C TRP A 107 -26.84 -0.06 5.38
N ASP A 108 -28.11 0.28 5.11
CA ASP A 108 -29.25 -0.08 5.96
C ASP A 108 -29.62 -1.56 5.74
#